data_AF-A0A2A4EQP5-F1
#
_entry.id   AF-A0A2A4EQP5-F1
#
_cell.length_a   1.000
_cell.length_b   1.000
_cell.length_c   1.000
_cell.angle_alpha   90.00
_cell.angle_beta   90.00
_cell.angle_gamma   90.00
#
_symmetry.space_group_name_H-M   'P 1'
#
loop_
_entity.id
_entity.type
_entity.pdbx_description
1 polymer ?
#
loop_
_entity_poly.entity_id
_entity_poly.type
_entity_poly.pdbx_seq_one_letter_code
_entity_poly.pdbx_strand_id
1 'polypeptide(L)'
;MNARSYLFVPGNRPERFEKARAAGADAVILDLEDAVPPDQKSTARDTVLAHLEPMRPAFVRINAADTRWFADDLAALAGHPGVAGIVLPKAETREQIDAVLTRAHPALAVLPILETARGLASVTTLCETPKVPRVLFGTLDFQIDMNIEGDGDELLFFRSQIVLASRLAGIEAPVDGPSTVLDDPAAIEADARRARRLGFGGKLCIHPKQIDAVHRAYAWTDDEKAWAERVLQAVQASGGSAVAVDGKMVDLPVILKAQRIAGSSGQT
;
A
#
# COMPACT_ATOMS: atom_id res chain seq x y z
N MET A 1 -4.77 -2.93 8.42
CA MET A 1 -5.64 -3.37 7.32
C MET A 1 -4.78 -4.23 6.39
N ASN A 2 -5.12 -5.51 6.17
CA ASN A 2 -4.26 -6.43 5.40
C ASN A 2 -4.48 -6.33 3.87
N ALA A 3 -4.49 -5.10 3.31
CA ALA A 3 -4.71 -4.89 1.88
C ALA A 3 -3.41 -5.14 1.09
N ARG A 4 -3.48 -5.96 0.05
CA ARG A 4 -2.36 -6.26 -0.87
C ARG A 4 -2.43 -5.41 -2.13
N SER A 5 -3.62 -4.94 -2.48
CA SER A 5 -3.89 -4.16 -3.70
C SER A 5 -4.66 -2.88 -3.37
N TYR A 6 -4.22 -1.77 -3.95
CA TYR A 6 -4.84 -0.46 -3.81
C TYR A 6 -5.14 0.10 -5.20
N LEU A 7 -6.38 0.01 -5.65
CA LEU A 7 -6.79 0.43 -6.99
C LEU A 7 -7.16 1.92 -7.02
N PHE A 8 -6.43 2.71 -7.80
CA PHE A 8 -6.78 4.10 -8.09
C PHE A 8 -7.97 4.20 -9.06
N VAL A 9 -8.86 5.15 -8.77
CA VAL A 9 -10.01 5.47 -9.61
C VAL A 9 -10.19 6.99 -9.65
N PRO A 10 -10.21 7.62 -10.83
CA PRO A 10 -10.38 9.08 -10.93
C PRO A 10 -11.71 9.53 -10.34
N GLY A 11 -11.69 10.51 -9.43
CA GLY A 11 -12.86 11.03 -8.72
C GLY A 11 -13.88 11.75 -9.63
N ASN A 12 -13.46 12.13 -10.84
CA ASN A 12 -14.33 12.69 -11.89
C ASN A 12 -14.95 11.61 -12.80
N ARG A 13 -14.83 10.32 -12.47
CA ARG A 13 -15.36 9.19 -13.23
C ARG A 13 -16.26 8.29 -12.37
N PRO A 14 -17.42 8.79 -11.91
CA PRO A 14 -18.31 8.04 -11.01
C PRO A 14 -18.80 6.72 -11.60
N GLU A 15 -18.89 6.62 -12.93
CA GLU A 15 -19.25 5.39 -13.63
C GLU A 15 -18.24 4.23 -13.43
N ARG A 16 -17.06 4.52 -12.86
CA ARG A 16 -16.00 3.55 -12.55
C ARG A 16 -16.00 3.11 -11.09
N PHE A 17 -16.70 3.80 -10.18
CA PHE A 17 -16.58 3.53 -8.74
C PHE A 17 -17.08 2.13 -8.38
N GLU A 18 -18.30 1.76 -8.78
CA GLU A 18 -18.82 0.41 -8.51
C GLU A 18 -18.04 -0.67 -9.25
N LYS A 19 -17.55 -0.39 -10.46
CA LYS A 19 -16.71 -1.32 -11.21
C LYS A 19 -15.40 -1.60 -10.49
N ALA A 20 -14.77 -0.58 -9.92
CA ALA A 20 -13.54 -0.72 -9.14
C ALA A 20 -13.77 -1.51 -7.85
N ARG A 21 -14.89 -1.28 -7.16
CA ARG A 21 -15.26 -2.02 -5.96
C ARG A 21 -15.55 -3.49 -6.27
N ALA A 22 -16.16 -3.77 -7.42
CA ALA A 22 -16.41 -5.12 -7.90
C ALA A 22 -15.19 -5.80 -8.53
N ALA A 23 -14.08 -5.08 -8.75
CA ALA A 23 -12.89 -5.61 -9.41
C ALA A 23 -12.04 -6.55 -8.55
N GLY A 24 -12.39 -6.73 -7.27
CA GLY A 24 -11.67 -7.61 -6.34
C GLY A 24 -10.41 -6.98 -5.73
N ALA A 25 -10.23 -5.66 -5.83
CA ALA A 25 -9.17 -4.98 -5.10
C ALA A 25 -9.46 -5.01 -3.59
N ASP A 26 -8.43 -5.17 -2.76
CA ASP A 26 -8.58 -5.15 -1.30
C ASP A 26 -8.91 -3.73 -0.79
N ALA A 27 -8.44 -2.70 -1.52
CA ALA A 27 -8.73 -1.30 -1.26
C ALA A 27 -8.92 -0.52 -2.58
N VAL A 28 -9.85 0.44 -2.55
CA VAL A 28 -10.07 1.40 -3.65
C VAL A 28 -9.68 2.79 -3.16
N ILE A 29 -8.92 3.52 -3.97
CA ILE A 29 -8.54 4.92 -3.77
C ILE A 29 -9.29 5.76 -4.79
N LEU A 30 -10.23 6.59 -4.33
CA LEU A 30 -10.87 7.62 -5.14
C LEU A 30 -9.94 8.82 -5.22
N ASP A 31 -9.55 9.20 -6.44
CA ASP A 31 -8.46 10.14 -6.66
C ASP A 31 -8.95 11.54 -7.02
N LEU A 32 -8.53 12.55 -6.27
CA LEU A 32 -8.80 13.97 -6.54
C LEU A 32 -7.57 14.72 -7.07
N GLU A 33 -6.43 14.05 -7.17
CA GLU A 33 -5.14 14.66 -7.49
C GLU A 33 -4.77 14.48 -8.97
N ASP A 34 -3.71 13.75 -9.33
CA ASP A 34 -3.19 13.74 -10.71
C ASP A 34 -4.16 13.18 -11.76
N ALA A 35 -5.08 12.27 -11.39
CA ALA A 35 -6.07 11.76 -12.35
C ALA A 35 -7.23 12.74 -12.62
N VAL A 36 -7.25 13.90 -11.97
CA VAL A 36 -8.31 14.91 -12.09
C VAL A 36 -7.76 16.24 -12.58
N PRO A 37 -8.18 16.72 -13.77
CA PRO A 37 -7.80 18.04 -14.28
C PRO A 37 -8.13 19.18 -13.30
N PRO A 38 -7.30 20.25 -13.21
CA PRO A 38 -7.47 21.35 -12.26
C PRO A 38 -8.86 22.01 -12.24
N ASP A 39 -9.51 22.13 -13.38
CA ASP A 39 -10.85 22.70 -13.56
C ASP A 39 -11.97 21.78 -13.06
N GLN A 40 -11.70 20.49 -12.90
CA GLN A 40 -12.67 19.48 -12.47
C GLN A 40 -12.52 19.08 -10.99
N LYS A 41 -11.49 19.55 -10.28
CA LYS A 41 -11.19 19.13 -8.89
C LYS A 41 -12.35 19.39 -7.91
N SER A 42 -13.03 20.52 -8.03
CA SER A 42 -14.20 20.81 -7.18
C SER A 42 -15.35 19.84 -7.47
N THR A 43 -15.72 19.66 -8.74
CA THR A 43 -16.79 18.74 -9.13
C THR A 43 -16.45 17.27 -8.82
N ALA A 44 -15.18 16.88 -8.94
CA ALA A 44 -14.72 15.55 -8.56
C ALA A 44 -14.87 15.32 -7.05
N ARG A 45 -14.55 16.31 -6.22
CA ARG A 45 -14.77 16.24 -4.76
C ARG A 45 -16.24 16.06 -4.43
N ASP A 46 -17.12 16.85 -5.02
CA ASP A 46 -18.57 16.75 -4.82
C ASP A 46 -19.08 15.38 -5.26
N THR A 47 -18.56 14.87 -6.39
CA THR A 47 -18.89 13.54 -6.91
C THR A 47 -18.44 12.44 -5.95
N VAL A 48 -17.21 12.50 -5.44
CA VAL A 48 -16.69 11.55 -4.45
C VAL A 48 -17.56 11.57 -3.20
N LEU A 49 -17.85 12.75 -2.63
CA LEU A 49 -18.71 12.91 -1.46
C LEU A 49 -20.08 12.24 -1.64
N ALA A 50 -20.72 12.46 -2.79
CA ALA A 50 -22.03 11.88 -3.08
C ALA A 50 -22.04 10.35 -3.17
N HIS A 51 -20.88 9.71 -3.36
CA HIS A 51 -20.74 8.26 -3.49
C HIS A 51 -20.11 7.58 -2.26
N LEU A 52 -19.60 8.35 -1.29
CA LEU A 52 -19.03 7.79 -0.07
C LEU A 52 -20.14 7.30 0.86
N GLU A 53 -20.07 6.02 1.25
CA GLU A 53 -21.04 5.41 2.16
C GLU A 53 -20.34 4.74 3.36
N PRO A 54 -20.80 4.94 4.61
CA PRO A 54 -20.16 4.38 5.80
C PRO A 54 -20.04 2.85 5.81
N MET A 55 -20.98 2.16 5.16
CA MET A 55 -21.04 0.70 5.15
C MET A 55 -19.97 0.04 4.27
N ARG A 56 -19.38 0.81 3.35
CA ARG A 56 -18.36 0.33 2.41
C ARG A 56 -17.36 1.46 2.16
N PRO A 57 -16.58 1.83 3.19
CA PRO A 57 -15.74 3.01 3.14
C PRO A 57 -14.61 2.85 2.12
N ALA A 58 -14.16 3.97 1.55
CA ALA A 58 -13.10 4.01 0.53
C ALA A 58 -11.92 4.88 0.99
N PHE A 59 -10.74 4.63 0.46
CA PHE A 59 -9.64 5.59 0.59
C PHE A 59 -9.86 6.73 -0.41
N VAL A 60 -9.41 7.93 -0.05
CA VAL A 60 -9.47 9.09 -0.95
C VAL A 60 -8.09 9.73 -1.02
N ARG A 61 -7.52 9.83 -2.23
CA ARG A 61 -6.32 10.65 -2.47
C ARG A 61 -6.76 12.09 -2.66
N ILE A 62 -6.38 12.93 -1.70
CA ILE A 62 -6.64 14.37 -1.75
C ILE A 62 -5.55 15.08 -2.55
N ASN A 63 -5.75 16.36 -2.84
CA ASN A 63 -4.72 17.19 -3.45
C ASN A 63 -3.55 17.46 -2.49
N ALA A 64 -2.36 17.71 -3.02
CA ALA A 64 -1.16 17.99 -2.22
C ALA A 64 -1.30 19.25 -1.35
N ALA A 65 -0.59 19.28 -0.23
CA ALA A 65 -0.74 20.28 0.83
C ALA A 65 -0.36 21.71 0.41
N ASP A 66 0.43 21.85 -0.65
CA ASP A 66 0.87 23.12 -1.24
C ASP A 66 -0.11 23.65 -2.30
N THR A 67 -1.18 22.92 -2.60
CA THR A 67 -2.18 23.31 -3.60
C THR A 67 -3.38 24.03 -2.97
N ARG A 68 -4.07 24.85 -3.78
CA ARG A 68 -5.28 25.58 -3.33
C ARG A 68 -6.46 24.67 -2.97
N TRP A 69 -6.46 23.40 -3.38
CA TRP A 69 -7.59 22.48 -3.16
C TRP A 69 -7.51 21.72 -1.84
N PHE A 70 -6.34 21.68 -1.20
CA PHE A 70 -6.09 20.90 0.00
C PHE A 70 -7.06 21.20 1.14
N ALA A 71 -7.22 22.48 1.49
CA ALA A 71 -8.08 22.89 2.60
C ALA A 71 -9.55 22.47 2.38
N ASP A 72 -10.05 22.61 1.15
CA ASP A 72 -11.41 22.22 0.79
C ASP A 72 -11.58 20.69 0.80
N ASP A 73 -10.58 19.94 0.33
CA ASP A 73 -10.57 18.47 0.40
C ASP A 73 -10.65 18.00 1.86
N LEU A 74 -9.84 18.57 2.75
CA LEU A 74 -9.87 18.24 4.19
C LEU A 74 -11.21 18.61 4.83
N ALA A 75 -11.75 19.78 4.51
CA ALA A 75 -13.02 20.25 5.04
C ALA A 75 -14.18 19.31 4.66
N ALA A 76 -14.14 18.76 3.44
CA ALA A 76 -15.11 17.83 2.92
C ALA A 76 -14.95 16.40 3.47
N LEU A 77 -13.74 15.87 3.49
CA LEU A 77 -13.51 14.42 3.53
C LEU A 77 -13.04 13.89 4.88
N ALA A 78 -12.21 14.63 5.61
CA ALA A 78 -11.53 14.10 6.79
C ALA A 78 -12.51 13.68 7.91
N GLY A 79 -13.64 14.39 8.04
CA GLY A 79 -14.68 14.07 9.02
C GLY A 79 -15.74 13.07 8.52
N HIS A 80 -15.69 12.66 7.25
CA HIS A 80 -16.76 11.91 6.63
C HIS A 80 -16.65 10.39 6.95
N PRO A 81 -17.69 9.76 7.54
CA PRO A 81 -17.61 8.37 8.01
C PRO A 81 -17.48 7.32 6.88
N GLY A 82 -17.75 7.70 5.63
CA GLY A 82 -17.49 6.87 4.44
C GLY A 82 -16.02 6.86 3.98
N VAL A 83 -15.13 7.62 4.60
CA VAL A 83 -13.70 7.66 4.24
C VAL A 83 -12.93 6.70 5.15
N ALA A 84 -12.36 5.62 4.59
CA ALA A 84 -11.53 4.68 5.33
C ALA A 84 -10.18 5.31 5.73
N GLY A 85 -9.64 6.16 4.86
CA GLY A 85 -8.42 6.89 5.10
C GLY A 85 -8.12 7.90 4.00
N ILE A 86 -7.34 8.91 4.34
CA ILE A 86 -6.82 9.90 3.42
C ILE A 86 -5.48 9.43 2.90
N VAL A 87 -5.34 9.33 1.58
CA VAL A 87 -4.06 9.16 0.92
C VAL A 87 -3.50 10.56 0.66
N LEU A 88 -2.38 10.88 1.29
CA LEU A 88 -1.77 12.21 1.26
C LEU A 88 -0.60 12.20 0.26
N PRO A 89 -0.74 12.78 -0.95
CA PRO A 89 0.35 12.86 -1.91
C PRO A 89 1.42 13.84 -1.44
N LYS A 90 2.64 13.67 -1.96
CA LYS A 90 3.80 14.54 -1.73
C LYS A 90 3.99 14.84 -0.23
N ALA A 91 3.91 13.79 0.58
CA ALA A 91 4.00 13.90 2.03
C ALA A 91 5.46 14.07 2.46
N GLU A 92 5.74 15.18 3.13
CA GLU A 92 7.08 15.68 3.42
C GLU A 92 7.29 16.03 4.89
N THR A 93 6.22 16.39 5.60
CA THR A 93 6.30 16.81 6.99
C THR A 93 5.18 16.25 7.85
N ARG A 94 5.41 16.19 9.17
CA ARG A 94 4.40 15.77 10.14
C ARG A 94 3.21 16.73 10.15
N GLU A 95 3.45 18.02 9.97
CA GLU A 95 2.43 19.07 10.01
C GLU A 95 1.37 18.89 8.92
N GLN A 96 1.76 18.36 7.76
CA GLN A 96 0.81 18.03 6.70
C GLN A 96 -0.16 16.91 7.13
N ILE A 97 0.33 15.90 7.86
CA ILE A 97 -0.50 14.83 8.43
C ILE A 97 -1.36 15.38 9.56
N ASP A 98 -0.79 16.18 10.47
CA ASP A 98 -1.54 16.78 11.59
C ASP A 98 -2.67 17.70 11.10
N ALA A 99 -2.49 18.39 9.97
CA ALA A 99 -3.54 19.17 9.32
C ALA A 99 -4.74 18.29 8.90
N VAL A 100 -4.50 17.09 8.37
CA VAL A 100 -5.55 16.11 8.07
C VAL A 100 -6.25 15.68 9.36
N LEU A 101 -5.47 15.35 10.39
CA LEU A 101 -5.97 14.81 11.66
C LEU A 101 -6.80 15.82 12.46
N THR A 102 -6.59 17.11 12.26
CA THR A 102 -7.37 18.18 12.93
C THR A 102 -8.87 18.08 12.63
N ARG A 103 -9.25 17.55 11.47
CA ARG A 103 -10.65 17.40 11.03
C ARG A 103 -11.11 15.95 10.96
N ALA A 104 -10.24 15.02 11.38
CA ALA A 104 -10.45 13.59 11.20
C ALA A 104 -11.55 13.04 12.11
N HIS A 105 -12.39 12.18 11.56
CA HIS A 105 -13.21 11.31 12.41
C HIS A 105 -12.31 10.30 13.15
N PRO A 106 -12.74 9.72 14.29
CA PRO A 106 -11.85 8.96 15.18
C PRO A 106 -11.17 7.73 14.55
N ALA A 107 -11.78 7.14 13.52
CA ALA A 107 -11.28 5.95 12.85
C ALA A 107 -10.43 6.24 11.60
N LEU A 108 -10.32 7.51 11.18
CA LEU A 108 -9.59 7.88 9.98
C LEU A 108 -8.10 7.52 10.10
N ALA A 109 -7.55 6.94 9.05
CA ALA A 109 -6.12 6.76 8.87
C ALA A 109 -5.57 7.74 7.82
N VAL A 110 -4.28 8.06 7.90
CA VAL A 110 -3.56 8.80 6.86
C VAL A 110 -2.51 7.87 6.26
N LEU A 111 -2.49 7.79 4.93
CA LEU A 111 -1.58 6.98 4.13
C LEU A 111 -0.69 7.95 3.32
N PRO A 112 0.47 8.36 3.86
CA PRO A 112 1.40 9.24 3.17
C PRO A 112 1.98 8.57 1.94
N ILE A 113 2.01 9.27 0.80
CA ILE A 113 2.77 8.87 -0.37
C ILE A 113 4.14 9.54 -0.29
N LEU A 114 5.17 8.70 -0.27
CA LEU A 114 6.57 9.09 -0.40
C LEU A 114 6.88 9.15 -1.89
N GLU A 115 6.92 10.34 -2.45
CA GLU A 115 7.14 10.54 -3.89
C GLU A 115 8.03 11.75 -4.22
N THR A 116 8.75 12.25 -3.22
CA THR A 116 9.77 13.28 -3.36
C THR A 116 11.00 12.93 -2.51
N ALA A 117 12.16 13.50 -2.85
CA ALA A 117 13.40 13.40 -2.10
C ALA A 117 13.20 13.87 -0.65
N ARG A 118 12.42 14.95 -0.47
CA ARG A 118 12.09 15.49 0.85
C ARG A 118 11.22 14.52 1.64
N GLY A 119 10.20 13.92 1.03
CA GLY A 119 9.35 12.92 1.67
C GLY A 119 10.14 11.72 2.14
N LEU A 120 11.05 11.23 1.30
CA LEU A 120 11.96 10.15 1.69
C LEU A 120 12.90 10.58 2.83
N ALA A 121 13.49 11.77 2.78
CA ALA A 121 14.35 12.27 3.86
C ALA A 121 13.60 12.34 5.21
N SER A 122 12.29 12.54 5.18
CA SER A 122 11.40 12.59 6.34
C SER A 122 10.75 11.24 6.69
N VAL A 123 11.08 10.14 6.01
CA VAL A 123 10.33 8.88 6.08
C VAL A 123 10.14 8.35 7.50
N THR A 124 11.17 8.45 8.36
CA THR A 124 11.09 8.02 9.76
C THR A 124 10.03 8.81 10.52
N THR A 125 10.09 10.14 10.45
CA THR A 125 9.11 11.05 11.08
C THR A 125 7.69 10.77 10.59
N LEU A 126 7.51 10.57 9.29
CA LEU A 126 6.20 10.28 8.71
C LEU A 126 5.65 8.92 9.22
N CYS A 127 6.50 7.89 9.30
CA CYS A 127 6.10 6.58 9.82
C CYS A 127 5.77 6.60 11.31
N GLU A 128 6.46 7.42 12.11
CA GLU A 128 6.23 7.56 13.56
C GLU A 128 5.00 8.44 13.90
N THR A 129 4.42 9.10 12.90
CA THR A 129 3.28 9.99 13.13
C THR A 129 2.02 9.19 13.48
N PRO A 130 1.23 9.59 14.50
CA PRO A 130 -0.01 8.92 14.85
C PRO A 130 -0.96 8.78 13.66
N LYS A 131 -1.77 7.72 13.66
CA LYS A 131 -2.76 7.42 12.60
C LYS A 131 -2.14 7.17 11.20
N VAL A 132 -0.83 6.96 11.11
CA VAL A 132 -0.18 6.41 9.91
C VAL A 132 -0.01 4.90 10.08
N PRO A 133 -0.94 4.05 9.58
CA PRO A 133 -0.77 2.61 9.67
C PRO A 133 0.24 2.10 8.65
N ARG A 134 0.53 2.86 7.60
CA ARG A 134 1.24 2.42 6.41
C ARG A 134 1.63 3.62 5.53
N VAL A 135 2.78 3.53 4.85
CA VAL A 135 3.21 4.49 3.83
C VAL A 135 3.20 3.86 2.44
N LEU A 136 3.03 4.69 1.42
CA LEU A 136 3.00 4.32 0.01
C LEU A 136 4.26 4.87 -0.68
N PHE A 137 4.78 4.17 -1.67
CA PHE A 137 5.88 4.66 -2.50
C PHE A 137 5.35 5.07 -3.89
N GLY A 138 5.33 6.37 -4.17
CA GLY A 138 4.96 6.90 -5.48
C GLY A 138 6.17 6.91 -6.41
N THR A 139 6.44 5.75 -7.03
CA THR A 139 7.69 5.53 -7.79
C THR A 139 7.87 6.48 -8.97
N LEU A 140 6.80 6.83 -9.68
CA LEU A 140 6.87 7.66 -10.89
C LEU A 140 7.24 9.12 -10.59
N ASP A 141 6.53 9.73 -9.64
CA ASP A 141 6.84 11.09 -9.18
C ASP A 141 8.22 11.14 -8.52
N PHE A 142 8.58 10.11 -7.74
CA PHE A 142 9.91 10.03 -7.13
C PHE A 142 11.03 9.94 -8.17
N GLN A 143 10.84 9.17 -9.25
CA GLN A 143 11.80 9.09 -10.35
C GLN A 143 11.98 10.45 -11.04
N ILE A 144 10.90 11.20 -11.24
CA ILE A 144 10.96 12.54 -11.82
C ILE A 144 11.73 13.49 -10.89
N ASP A 145 11.38 13.51 -9.60
CA ASP A 145 11.99 14.39 -8.60
C ASP A 145 13.49 14.12 -8.41
N MET A 146 13.88 12.84 -8.40
CA MET A 146 15.27 12.41 -8.23
C MET A 146 16.06 12.34 -9.54
N ASN A 147 15.42 12.55 -10.69
CA ASN A 147 15.99 12.34 -12.02
C ASN A 147 16.59 10.92 -12.18
N ILE A 148 15.81 9.91 -11.84
CA ILE A 148 16.15 8.49 -11.94
C ILE A 148 15.40 7.86 -13.11
N GLU A 149 16.13 7.14 -13.96
CA GLU A 149 15.55 6.33 -15.02
C GLU A 149 15.55 4.86 -14.59
N GLY A 150 14.37 4.27 -14.47
CA GLY A 150 14.23 2.84 -14.13
C GLY A 150 13.70 2.58 -12.73
N ASP A 151 13.05 1.42 -12.60
CA ASP A 151 12.31 0.99 -11.41
C ASP A 151 12.95 -0.25 -10.75
N GLY A 152 14.06 -0.74 -11.28
CA GLY A 152 14.72 -1.96 -10.82
C GLY A 152 15.63 -1.69 -9.62
N ASP A 153 16.90 -1.93 -9.85
CA ASP A 153 17.95 -1.74 -8.84
C ASP A 153 18.15 -0.25 -8.52
N GLU A 154 17.78 0.64 -9.44
CA GLU A 154 17.85 2.10 -9.27
C GLU A 154 17.03 2.59 -8.08
N LEU A 155 15.92 1.91 -7.77
CA LEU A 155 15.06 2.22 -6.62
C LEU A 155 15.28 1.31 -5.40
N LEU A 156 16.22 0.36 -5.47
CA LEU A 156 16.45 -0.63 -4.41
C LEU A 156 16.80 0.02 -3.07
N PHE A 157 17.67 1.02 -3.09
CA PHE A 157 18.09 1.75 -1.89
C PHE A 157 16.91 2.40 -1.18
N PHE A 158 16.07 3.13 -1.93
CA PHE A 158 14.91 3.84 -1.40
C PHE A 158 13.85 2.89 -0.88
N ARG A 159 13.54 1.82 -1.62
CA ARG A 159 12.63 0.75 -1.17
C ARG A 159 13.10 0.13 0.16
N SER A 160 14.39 -0.13 0.29
CA SER A 160 14.96 -0.71 1.51
C SER A 160 14.83 0.24 2.70
N GLN A 161 15.05 1.55 2.49
CA GLN A 161 14.85 2.57 3.53
C GLN A 161 13.39 2.66 3.99
N ILE A 162 12.44 2.66 3.06
CA ILE A 162 11.01 2.76 3.36
C ILE A 162 10.55 1.56 4.21
N VAL A 163 11.00 0.36 3.86
CA VAL A 163 10.70 -0.86 4.65
C VAL A 163 11.33 -0.78 6.03
N LEU A 164 12.59 -0.35 6.14
CA LEU A 164 13.25 -0.19 7.43
C LEU A 164 12.50 0.80 8.33
N ALA A 165 12.15 1.98 7.81
CA ALA A 165 11.42 3.00 8.55
C ALA A 165 10.05 2.50 9.03
N SER A 166 9.31 1.79 8.17
CA SER A 166 8.02 1.18 8.54
C SER A 166 8.19 0.18 9.70
N ARG A 167 9.27 -0.63 9.67
CA ARG A 167 9.55 -1.61 10.72
C ARG A 167 9.99 -0.97 12.03
N LEU A 168 10.82 0.07 11.97
CA LEU A 168 11.27 0.82 13.15
C LEU A 168 10.09 1.50 13.86
N ALA A 169 9.15 2.08 13.11
CA ALA A 169 7.95 2.70 13.64
C ALA A 169 6.90 1.68 14.12
N GLY A 170 7.08 0.39 13.85
CA GLY A 170 6.11 -0.66 14.23
C GLY A 170 4.80 -0.63 13.43
N ILE A 171 4.79 0.02 12.26
CA ILE A 171 3.61 0.13 11.39
C ILE A 171 3.53 -1.03 10.38
N GLU A 172 2.44 -1.12 9.61
CA GLU A 172 2.28 -2.16 8.59
C GLU A 172 3.34 -2.01 7.48
N ALA A 173 3.73 -3.14 6.88
CA ALA A 173 4.66 -3.15 5.75
C ALA A 173 4.21 -2.18 4.65
N PRO A 174 5.10 -1.40 4.00
CA PRO A 174 4.71 -0.33 3.07
C PRO A 174 4.06 -0.87 1.79
N VAL A 175 3.44 0.01 1.01
CA VAL A 175 2.84 -0.28 -0.29
C VAL A 175 3.73 0.24 -1.42
N ASP A 176 4.05 -0.63 -2.39
CA ASP A 176 4.94 -0.28 -3.50
C ASP A 176 4.18 0.44 -4.62
N GLY A 177 4.93 1.15 -5.46
CA GLY A 177 4.40 1.91 -6.60
C GLY A 177 3.71 1.04 -7.64
N PRO A 178 2.92 1.64 -8.56
CA PRO A 178 2.23 0.89 -9.59
C PRO A 178 3.21 0.36 -10.64
N SER A 179 2.87 -0.79 -11.22
CA SER A 179 3.51 -1.21 -12.48
C SER A 179 2.99 -0.31 -13.61
N THR A 180 3.89 0.22 -14.44
CA THR A 180 3.51 0.98 -15.65
C THR A 180 2.98 0.07 -16.76
N VAL A 181 3.31 -1.22 -16.69
CA VAL A 181 2.79 -2.24 -17.60
C VAL A 181 1.35 -2.59 -17.22
N LEU A 182 0.44 -2.48 -18.20
CA LEU A 182 -1.00 -2.66 -17.99
C LEU A 182 -1.54 -4.03 -18.39
N ASP A 183 -0.93 -4.66 -19.40
CA ASP A 183 -1.48 -5.85 -20.07
C ASP A 183 -0.46 -6.99 -20.20
N ASP A 184 0.44 -7.09 -19.22
CA ASP A 184 1.35 -8.22 -19.06
C ASP A 184 1.29 -8.73 -17.60
N PRO A 185 0.42 -9.70 -17.31
CA PRO A 185 0.26 -10.25 -15.97
C PRO A 185 1.54 -10.85 -15.40
N ALA A 186 2.44 -11.38 -16.24
CA ALA A 186 3.69 -11.98 -15.79
C ALA A 186 4.69 -10.90 -15.35
N ALA A 187 4.80 -9.82 -16.12
CA ALA A 187 5.64 -8.67 -15.75
C ALA A 187 5.13 -8.00 -14.46
N ILE A 188 3.81 -7.79 -14.33
CA ILE A 188 3.19 -7.22 -13.13
C ILE A 188 3.45 -8.11 -11.90
N GLU A 189 3.29 -9.42 -12.04
CA GLU A 189 3.55 -10.36 -10.95
C GLU A 189 5.03 -10.38 -10.55
N ALA A 190 5.95 -10.36 -11.52
CA ALA A 190 7.39 -10.33 -11.25
C ALA A 190 7.81 -9.07 -10.49
N ASP A 191 7.29 -7.90 -10.89
CA ASP A 191 7.49 -6.62 -10.22
C ASP A 191 6.93 -6.64 -8.78
N ALA A 192 5.67 -7.07 -8.60
CA ALA A 192 5.07 -7.19 -7.27
C ALA A 192 5.82 -8.18 -6.37
N ARG A 193 6.32 -9.30 -6.92
CA ARG A 193 7.16 -10.25 -6.17
C ARG A 193 8.50 -9.64 -5.76
N ARG A 194 9.09 -8.77 -6.57
CA ARG A 194 10.32 -8.03 -6.20
C ARG A 194 10.06 -7.13 -4.99
N ALA A 195 8.98 -6.36 -5.00
CA ALA A 195 8.58 -5.52 -3.87
C ALA A 195 8.34 -6.35 -2.59
N ARG A 196 7.59 -7.46 -2.70
CA ARG A 196 7.36 -8.40 -1.59
C ARG A 196 8.68 -8.92 -1.00
N ARG A 197 9.66 -9.28 -1.83
CA ARG A 197 10.98 -9.76 -1.36
C ARG A 197 11.72 -8.70 -0.54
N LEU A 198 11.53 -7.42 -0.85
CA LEU A 198 12.11 -6.32 -0.09
C LEU A 198 11.37 -6.04 1.22
N GLY A 199 10.18 -6.60 1.42
CA GLY A 199 9.40 -6.47 2.64
C GLY A 199 8.17 -5.56 2.54
N PHE A 200 7.80 -5.14 1.31
CA PHE A 200 6.52 -4.47 1.06
C PHE A 200 5.35 -5.43 1.29
N GLY A 201 4.21 -4.89 1.71
CA GLY A 201 2.99 -5.63 2.05
C GLY A 201 1.83 -5.46 1.08
N GLY A 202 1.97 -4.61 0.06
CA GLY A 202 1.00 -4.44 -1.00
C GLY A 202 1.55 -3.60 -2.15
N LYS A 203 0.74 -3.39 -3.18
CA LYS A 203 1.10 -2.62 -4.37
C LYS A 203 -0.05 -1.73 -4.84
N LEU A 204 0.28 -0.54 -5.31
CA LEU A 204 -0.65 0.36 -5.99
C LEU A 204 -1.02 -0.23 -7.36
N CYS A 205 -2.28 -0.09 -7.74
CA CYS A 205 -2.82 -0.54 -9.02
C CYS A 205 -3.47 0.65 -9.71
N ILE A 206 -3.16 0.86 -10.98
CA ILE A 206 -3.76 1.90 -11.83
C ILE A 206 -4.78 1.33 -12.82
N HIS A 207 -4.90 -0.01 -12.88
CA HIS A 207 -5.87 -0.68 -13.73
C HIS A 207 -6.36 -2.00 -13.09
N PRO A 208 -7.65 -2.35 -13.21
CA PRO A 208 -8.19 -3.61 -12.66
C PRO A 208 -7.45 -4.89 -13.08
N LYS A 209 -6.92 -4.93 -14.32
CA LYS A 209 -6.13 -6.07 -14.82
C LYS A 209 -4.89 -6.40 -13.99
N GLN A 210 -4.41 -5.47 -13.15
CA GLN A 210 -3.23 -5.66 -12.31
C GLN A 210 -3.54 -6.44 -11.03
N ILE A 211 -4.81 -6.47 -10.59
CA ILE A 211 -5.22 -6.98 -9.28
C ILE A 211 -4.83 -8.46 -9.10
N ASP A 212 -5.22 -9.32 -10.04
CA ASP A 212 -4.97 -10.76 -9.93
C ASP A 212 -3.46 -11.07 -9.87
N ALA A 213 -2.65 -10.39 -10.69
CA ALA A 213 -1.20 -10.56 -10.69
C ALA A 213 -0.57 -10.09 -9.37
N VAL A 214 -1.04 -8.96 -8.82
CA VAL A 214 -0.63 -8.48 -7.50
C VAL A 214 -1.02 -9.49 -6.42
N HIS A 215 -2.26 -9.98 -6.42
CA HIS A 215 -2.73 -10.95 -5.42
C HIS A 215 -1.91 -12.24 -5.45
N ARG A 216 -1.61 -12.79 -6.63
CA ARG A 216 -0.72 -13.95 -6.78
C ARG A 216 0.70 -13.67 -6.28
N ALA A 217 1.22 -12.48 -6.51
CA ALA A 217 2.55 -12.09 -6.04
C ALA A 217 2.65 -12.04 -4.51
N TYR A 218 1.60 -11.58 -3.83
CA TYR A 218 1.53 -11.48 -2.36
C TYR A 218 1.05 -12.76 -1.67
N ALA A 219 0.49 -13.72 -2.42
CA ALA A 219 0.17 -15.06 -1.93
C ALA A 219 1.44 -15.94 -1.77
N TRP A 220 1.38 -16.91 -0.86
CA TRP A 220 2.38 -17.98 -0.79
C TRP A 220 2.17 -18.96 -1.94
N THR A 221 3.26 -19.38 -2.57
CA THR A 221 3.22 -20.43 -3.59
C THR A 221 2.92 -21.78 -2.95
N ASP A 222 2.45 -22.74 -3.75
CA ASP A 222 2.21 -24.09 -3.25
C ASP A 222 3.51 -24.77 -2.77
N ASP A 223 4.64 -24.45 -3.40
CA ASP A 223 5.96 -24.88 -2.92
C ASP A 223 6.32 -24.27 -1.56
N GLU A 224 6.04 -22.98 -1.34
CA GLU A 224 6.27 -22.31 -0.06
C GLU A 224 5.39 -22.92 1.05
N LYS A 225 4.12 -23.24 0.74
CA LYS A 225 3.19 -23.90 1.66
C LYS A 225 3.64 -25.33 1.99
N ALA A 226 3.95 -26.13 0.98
CA ALA A 226 4.43 -27.50 1.15
C ALA A 226 5.74 -27.53 1.94
N TRP A 227 6.64 -26.57 1.70
CA TRP A 227 7.86 -26.42 2.50
C TRP A 227 7.54 -26.10 3.96
N ALA A 228 6.62 -25.18 4.23
CA ALA A 228 6.22 -24.82 5.58
C ALA A 228 5.62 -26.01 6.33
N GLU A 229 4.75 -26.80 5.68
CA GLU A 229 4.20 -28.03 6.24
C GLU A 229 5.28 -29.04 6.62
N ARG A 230 6.25 -29.29 5.72
CA ARG A 230 7.38 -30.19 6.00
C ARG A 230 8.20 -29.72 7.20
N VAL A 231 8.50 -28.41 7.29
CA VAL A 231 9.23 -27.83 8.42
C VAL A 231 8.50 -28.05 9.73
N LEU A 232 7.20 -27.73 9.78
CA LEU A 232 6.41 -27.84 11.01
C LEU A 232 6.24 -29.29 11.47
N GLN A 233 6.02 -30.23 10.53
CA GLN A 233 5.96 -31.65 10.83
C GLN A 233 7.29 -32.18 11.38
N ALA A 234 8.41 -31.79 10.77
CA ALA A 234 9.74 -32.22 11.20
C ALA A 234 10.08 -31.71 12.62
N VAL A 235 9.71 -30.47 12.94
CA VAL A 235 9.87 -29.88 14.29
C VAL A 235 9.00 -30.58 15.31
N GLN A 236 7.75 -30.90 14.96
CA GLN A 236 6.85 -31.63 15.85
C GLN A 236 7.38 -33.04 16.14
N ALA A 237 7.91 -33.73 15.12
CA ALA A 237 8.46 -35.08 15.24
C ALA A 237 9.79 -35.13 16.02
N SER A 238 10.59 -34.06 16.02
CA SER A 238 11.90 -34.05 16.68
C SER A 238 11.85 -33.96 18.20
N GLY A 239 10.69 -33.60 18.78
CA GLY A 239 10.51 -33.49 20.23
C GLY A 239 11.44 -32.47 20.90
N GLY A 240 11.89 -31.44 20.17
CA GLY A 240 12.84 -30.44 20.66
C GLY A 240 14.30 -30.71 20.29
N SER A 241 14.59 -31.80 19.57
CA SER A 241 15.92 -32.06 19.01
C SER A 241 16.17 -31.22 17.75
N ALA A 242 17.44 -30.97 17.44
CA ALA A 242 17.84 -30.32 16.19
C ALA A 242 17.32 -31.12 14.99
N VAL A 243 16.73 -30.42 14.02
CA VAL A 243 16.14 -31.03 12.82
C VAL A 243 16.64 -30.32 11.57
N ALA A 244 16.75 -31.07 10.48
CA ALA A 244 17.12 -30.54 9.18
C ALA A 244 16.05 -30.92 8.15
N VAL A 245 15.72 -29.98 7.27
CA VAL A 245 14.80 -30.16 6.14
C VAL A 245 15.50 -29.64 4.89
N ASP A 246 15.49 -30.42 3.80
CA ASP A 246 16.12 -30.08 2.53
C ASP A 246 17.61 -29.69 2.67
N GLY A 247 18.33 -30.39 3.56
CA GLY A 247 19.76 -30.17 3.83
C GLY A 247 20.08 -28.92 4.66
N LYS A 248 19.06 -28.22 5.20
CA LYS A 248 19.23 -27.00 6.00
C LYS A 248 18.74 -27.22 7.42
N MET A 249 19.50 -26.71 8.38
CA MET A 249 19.11 -26.70 9.79
C MET A 249 17.83 -25.86 9.97
N VAL A 250 16.91 -26.38 10.76
CA VAL A 250 15.69 -25.68 11.16
C VAL A 250 15.89 -25.10 12.55
N ASP A 251 15.99 -23.78 12.62
CA ASP A 251 16.06 -22.99 13.84
C ASP A 251 14.79 -22.14 14.03
N LEU A 252 14.74 -21.36 15.11
CA LEU A 252 13.56 -20.55 15.44
C LEU A 252 13.14 -19.59 14.31
N PRO A 253 14.03 -18.84 13.64
CA PRO A 253 13.67 -18.05 12.45
C PRO A 253 12.98 -18.86 11.34
N VAL A 254 13.47 -20.06 11.04
CA VAL A 254 12.87 -20.95 10.03
C VAL A 254 11.48 -21.42 10.48
N ILE A 255 11.31 -21.77 11.75
CA ILE A 255 10.02 -22.17 12.33
C ILE A 255 9.01 -21.02 12.26
N LEU A 256 9.38 -19.82 12.69
CA LEU A 256 8.51 -18.65 12.66
C LEU A 256 8.09 -18.29 11.23
N LYS A 257 8.98 -18.48 10.25
CA LYS A 257 8.63 -18.34 8.84
C LYS A 257 7.61 -19.39 8.41
N ALA A 258 7.83 -20.66 8.71
CA ALA A 258 6.89 -21.73 8.37
C ALA A 258 5.51 -21.52 9.02
N GLN A 259 5.46 -21.12 10.30
CA GLN A 259 4.23 -20.77 11.00
C GLN A 259 3.49 -19.61 10.34
N ARG A 260 4.21 -18.57 9.89
CA ARG A 260 3.61 -17.45 9.15
C ARG A 260 2.97 -17.89 7.84
N ILE A 261 3.61 -18.81 7.12
CA ILE A 261 3.07 -19.38 5.88
C ILE A 261 1.81 -20.19 6.20
N ALA A 262 1.89 -21.13 7.14
CA ALA A 262 0.76 -22.00 7.50
C ALA A 262 -0.44 -21.23 8.10
N GLY A 263 -0.19 -20.20 8.92
CA GLY A 263 -1.23 -19.37 9.54
C GLY A 263 -1.95 -18.43 8.57
N SER A 264 -1.44 -18.26 7.35
CA SER A 264 -2.10 -17.46 6.31
C SER A 264 -3.10 -18.25 5.45
N SER A 265 -3.16 -19.57 5.60
CA SER A 265 -4.00 -20.49 4.81
C SER A 265 -5.51 -20.44 5.14
N GLY A 266 -6.00 -19.39 5.81
CA GLY A 266 -7.39 -19.23 6.23
C GLY A 266 -7.99 -17.84 5.99
N GLN A 267 -7.31 -16.98 5.24
CA GLN A 267 -7.82 -15.67 4.81
C GLN A 267 -7.84 -15.61 3.28
N THR A 268 -8.77 -16.34 2.69
CA THR A 268 -9.24 -16.15 1.31
C THR A 268 -10.53 -15.37 1.32
#